data_AF-A0A2V7KLY3-F1
#
_entry.id   AF-A0A2V7KLY3-F1
#
_cell.length_a   1.000
_cell.length_b   1.000
_cell.length_c   1.000
_cell.angle_alpha   90.00
_cell.angle_beta   90.00
_cell.angle_gamma   90.00
#
_symmetry.space_group_name_H-M   'P 1'
#
loop_
_entity.id
_entity.type
_entity.pdbx_description
1 polymer ?
#
loop_
_entity_poly.entity_id
_entity_poly.type
_entity_poly.pdbx_seq_one_letter_code
_entity_poly.pdbx_strand_id
1 'polypeptide(L)'
;MVTSAYDEWSDTLGRREILSDVLARAGITGREYVSFLKATHALNPRRMQPGLIFEVRRLKGAAVAHRLGVRLDPERHLLLTRLGGDSGWSETVETVPWTTERLRTTAVIQSNLYDALDAAIPDSFLPVRQRVALAWAIADVYDWEVDFTRDLRPGDRVEVVIERLQSPEGENRCGGDPQLRVCVR
;
A
#
# COMPACT_ATOMS: atom_id res chain seq x y z
N MET A 1 6.66 5.88 -34.37
CA MET A 1 6.13 6.42 -33.10
C MET A 1 4.80 5.76 -32.84
N VAL A 2 4.67 4.90 -31.83
CA VAL A 2 3.37 4.31 -31.48
C VAL A 2 2.66 5.33 -30.60
N THR A 3 1.76 6.11 -31.19
CA THR A 3 0.85 6.95 -30.43
C THR A 3 -0.08 6.01 -29.65
N SER A 4 -0.09 6.08 -28.32
CA SER A 4 -1.02 5.27 -27.51
C SER A 4 -2.45 5.48 -28.00
N ALA A 5 -3.16 4.38 -28.27
CA ALA A 5 -4.56 4.37 -28.71
C ALA A 5 -5.54 4.81 -27.60
N TYR A 6 -5.04 5.02 -26.38
CA TYR A 6 -5.83 5.28 -25.20
C TYR A 6 -5.48 6.61 -24.55
N ASP A 7 -6.50 7.22 -23.95
CA ASP A 7 -6.37 8.26 -22.93
C ASP A 7 -6.49 7.59 -21.56
N GLU A 8 -5.53 7.89 -20.67
CA GLU A 8 -5.46 7.37 -19.30
C GLU A 8 -5.36 8.55 -18.33
N TRP A 9 -6.17 8.52 -17.27
CA TRP A 9 -6.12 9.53 -16.21
C TRP A 9 -6.63 8.96 -14.89
N SER A 10 -6.25 9.61 -13.80
CA SER A 10 -6.79 9.35 -12.47
C SER A 10 -7.91 10.34 -12.15
N ASP A 11 -9.06 9.85 -11.71
CA ASP A 11 -10.18 10.65 -11.22
C ASP A 11 -10.41 10.37 -9.74
N THR A 12 -10.60 11.41 -8.94
CA THR A 12 -10.75 11.27 -7.49
C THR A 12 -12.21 11.48 -7.11
N LEU A 13 -12.75 10.61 -6.26
CA LEU A 13 -14.04 10.82 -5.62
C LEU A 13 -13.93 11.99 -4.63
N GLY A 14 -14.47 13.14 -5.01
CA GLY A 14 -14.43 14.37 -4.24
C GLY A 14 -15.27 14.33 -2.96
N ARG A 15 -15.11 15.36 -2.13
CA ARG A 15 -15.99 15.57 -0.97
C ARG A 15 -17.41 15.85 -1.47
N ARG A 16 -18.39 15.15 -0.91
CA ARG A 16 -19.82 15.25 -1.26
C ARG A 16 -20.15 14.76 -2.68
N GLU A 17 -19.20 14.13 -3.37
CA GLU A 17 -19.47 13.41 -4.61
C GLU A 17 -19.94 11.98 -4.29
N ILE A 18 -20.69 11.42 -5.23
CA ILE A 18 -21.09 10.02 -5.24
C ILE A 18 -20.48 9.31 -6.45
N LEU A 19 -20.50 7.98 -6.45
CA LEU A 19 -19.93 7.17 -7.54
C LEU A 19 -20.44 7.59 -8.92
N SER A 20 -21.71 7.97 -9.05
CA SER A 20 -22.26 8.43 -10.32
C SER A 20 -21.58 9.68 -10.88
N ASP A 21 -21.04 10.56 -10.04
CA ASP A 21 -20.35 11.77 -10.48
C ASP A 21 -19.02 11.42 -11.16
N VAL A 22 -18.25 10.52 -10.56
CA VAL A 22 -17.00 9.99 -11.13
C VAL A 22 -17.28 9.23 -12.43
N LEU A 23 -18.28 8.34 -12.41
CA LEU A 23 -18.67 7.56 -13.59
C LEU A 23 -19.17 8.45 -14.73
N ALA A 24 -19.90 9.52 -14.43
CA ALA A 24 -20.37 10.47 -15.43
C ALA A 24 -19.20 11.18 -16.14
N ARG A 25 -18.13 11.54 -15.41
CA ARG A 25 -16.90 12.10 -16.01
C ARG A 25 -16.18 11.10 -16.91
N ALA A 26 -16.27 9.81 -16.61
CA ALA A 26 -15.80 8.73 -17.46
C ALA A 26 -16.74 8.39 -18.65
N GLY A 27 -17.86 9.10 -18.80
CA GLY A 27 -18.87 8.87 -19.84
C GLY A 27 -19.83 7.72 -19.54
N ILE A 28 -19.76 7.13 -18.35
CA ILE A 28 -20.59 6.00 -17.91
C ILE A 28 -21.86 6.56 -17.27
N THR A 29 -22.88 6.74 -18.09
CA THR A 29 -24.18 7.33 -17.72
C THR A 29 -25.33 6.50 -18.28
N GLY A 30 -26.57 6.77 -17.85
CA GLY A 30 -27.77 6.14 -18.41
C GLY A 30 -27.71 4.60 -18.40
N ARG A 31 -27.82 3.98 -19.59
CA ARG A 31 -27.75 2.52 -19.74
C ARG A 31 -26.40 1.93 -19.34
N GLU A 32 -25.31 2.62 -19.62
CA GLU A 32 -23.96 2.18 -19.23
C GLU A 32 -23.81 2.16 -17.72
N TYR A 33 -24.32 3.17 -17.03
CA TYR A 33 -24.32 3.23 -15.57
C TYR A 33 -25.08 2.04 -14.95
N VAL A 34 -26.27 1.72 -15.47
CA VAL A 34 -27.04 0.56 -15.00
C VAL A 34 -26.32 -0.75 -15.28
N SER A 35 -25.68 -0.89 -16.44
CA SER A 35 -24.92 -2.09 -16.79
C SER A 35 -23.68 -2.25 -15.91
N PHE A 36 -22.96 -1.16 -15.66
CA PHE A 36 -21.82 -1.10 -14.75
C PHE A 36 -22.21 -1.57 -13.35
N LEU A 37 -23.25 -0.95 -12.75
CA LEU A 37 -23.70 -1.31 -11.41
C LEU A 37 -24.18 -2.76 -11.29
N LYS A 38 -24.71 -3.36 -12.36
CA LYS A 38 -25.11 -4.78 -12.37
C LYS A 38 -23.92 -5.72 -12.34
N ALA A 39 -22.81 -5.34 -12.97
CA ALA A 39 -21.59 -6.13 -13.04
C ALA A 39 -20.69 -5.96 -11.82
N THR A 40 -20.84 -4.86 -11.09
CA THR A 40 -19.98 -4.55 -9.93
C THR A 40 -20.54 -5.16 -8.65
N HIS A 41 -19.75 -6.02 -8.01
CA HIS A 41 -20.12 -6.67 -6.75
C HIS A 41 -19.16 -6.32 -5.60
N ALA A 42 -17.87 -6.14 -5.91
CA ALA A 42 -16.84 -5.85 -4.91
C ALA A 42 -16.87 -4.39 -4.43
N LEU A 43 -17.35 -3.49 -5.29
CA LEU A 43 -17.49 -2.07 -4.97
C LEU A 43 -18.82 -1.81 -4.25
N ASN A 44 -18.76 -1.25 -3.05
CA ASN A 44 -19.96 -0.85 -2.31
C ASN A 44 -20.07 0.68 -2.27
N PRO A 45 -20.95 1.31 -3.08
CA PRO A 45 -21.10 2.76 -3.15
C PRO A 45 -21.42 3.42 -1.79
N ARG A 46 -22.10 2.70 -0.89
CA ARG A 46 -22.48 3.22 0.43
C ARG A 46 -21.32 3.27 1.43
N ARG A 47 -20.22 2.57 1.13
CA ARG A 47 -19.02 2.50 1.98
C ARG A 47 -17.85 3.28 1.39
N MET A 48 -18.05 3.95 0.24
CA MET A 48 -17.01 4.76 -0.36
C MET A 48 -16.70 5.97 0.50
N GLN A 49 -15.40 6.23 0.67
CA GLN A 49 -14.91 7.43 1.31
C GLN A 49 -14.40 8.42 0.26
N PRO A 50 -14.59 9.73 0.46
CA PRO A 50 -13.92 10.74 -0.34
C PRO A 50 -12.41 10.51 -0.37
N GLY A 51 -11.77 10.76 -1.51
CA GLY A 51 -10.35 10.51 -1.74
C GLY A 51 -10.03 9.19 -2.45
N LEU A 52 -11.05 8.37 -2.73
CA LEU A 52 -10.86 7.16 -3.54
C LEU A 52 -10.46 7.55 -4.98
N ILE A 53 -9.39 6.95 -5.49
CA ILE A 53 -8.84 7.24 -6.81
C ILE A 53 -9.27 6.14 -7.78
N PHE A 54 -9.86 6.56 -8.89
CA PHE A 54 -10.25 5.71 -10.00
C PHE A 54 -9.26 5.91 -11.16
N GLU A 55 -8.70 4.81 -11.63
CA GLU A 55 -7.86 4.78 -12.82
C GLU A 55 -8.75 4.56 -14.04
N VAL A 56 -8.90 5.58 -14.86
CA VAL A 56 -9.80 5.53 -16.01
C VAL A 56 -9.01 5.38 -17.28
N ARG A 57 -9.43 4.44 -18.13
CA ARG A 57 -8.86 4.24 -19.46
C ARG A 57 -9.95 4.28 -20.52
N ARG A 58 -9.77 5.15 -21.51
CA ARG A 58 -10.71 5.37 -22.60
C ARG A 58 -10.00 5.27 -23.95
N LEU A 59 -10.64 4.62 -24.92
CA LEU A 59 -10.11 4.61 -26.29
C LEU A 59 -10.24 6.02 -26.87
N LYS A 60 -9.21 6.51 -27.58
CA LYS A 60 -9.27 7.83 -28.21
C LYS A 60 -10.43 7.92 -29.18
N GLY A 61 -11.23 8.98 -29.06
CA GLY A 61 -12.45 9.19 -29.84
C GLY A 61 -13.68 8.42 -29.33
N ALA A 62 -13.54 7.55 -28.33
CA ALA A 62 -14.70 6.94 -27.68
C ALA A 62 -15.31 7.89 -26.65
N ALA A 63 -16.65 7.85 -26.51
CA ALA A 63 -17.37 8.63 -25.51
C ALA A 63 -17.30 8.02 -24.10
N VAL A 64 -17.28 6.69 -24.02
CA VAL A 64 -17.35 5.92 -22.78
C VAL A 64 -16.00 5.28 -22.48
N ALA A 65 -15.55 5.34 -21.23
CA ALA A 65 -14.39 4.59 -20.76
C ALA A 65 -14.58 3.08 -21.01
N HIS A 66 -13.50 2.39 -21.35
CA HIS A 66 -13.54 0.94 -21.54
C HIS A 66 -13.00 0.19 -20.32
N ARG A 67 -12.33 0.89 -19.39
CA ARG A 67 -11.79 0.30 -18.18
C ARG A 67 -11.75 1.32 -17.04
N LEU A 68 -12.06 0.82 -15.84
CA LEU A 68 -11.97 1.51 -14.56
C LEU A 68 -11.24 0.61 -13.56
N GLY A 69 -10.15 1.11 -12.99
CA GLY A 69 -9.44 0.51 -11.86
C GLY A 69 -9.73 1.28 -10.58
N VAL A 70 -9.79 0.60 -9.44
CA VAL A 70 -9.86 1.24 -8.12
C VAL A 70 -9.30 0.33 -7.05
N ARG A 71 -8.45 0.87 -6.17
CA ARG A 71 -7.91 0.13 -5.03
C ARG A 71 -8.97 0.04 -3.92
N LEU A 72 -9.42 -1.17 -3.61
CA LEU A 72 -10.46 -1.39 -2.60
C LEU A 72 -9.87 -1.36 -1.19
N ASP A 73 -8.68 -1.95 -1.05
CA ASP A 73 -7.88 -2.04 0.15
C ASP A 73 -6.43 -2.36 -0.26
N PRO A 74 -5.48 -2.48 0.69
CA PRO A 74 -4.08 -2.75 0.35
C PRO A 74 -3.85 -4.06 -0.40
N GLU A 75 -4.75 -5.04 -0.31
CA GLU A 75 -4.56 -6.38 -0.90
C GLU A 75 -5.33 -6.56 -2.20
N ARG A 76 -6.34 -5.74 -2.46
CA ARG A 76 -7.27 -5.94 -3.58
C ARG A 76 -7.38 -4.72 -4.47
N HIS A 77 -7.12 -4.94 -5.76
CA HIS A 77 -7.37 -3.99 -6.83
C HIS A 77 -8.57 -4.45 -7.66
N LEU A 78 -9.58 -3.60 -7.78
CA LEU A 78 -10.76 -3.88 -8.59
C LEU A 78 -10.56 -3.34 -10.00
N LEU A 79 -10.75 -4.19 -10.99
CA LEU A 79 -10.77 -3.83 -12.39
C LEU A 79 -12.15 -4.11 -12.99
N LEU A 80 -12.73 -3.07 -13.59
CA LEU A 80 -13.96 -3.16 -14.37
C LEU A 80 -13.62 -2.89 -15.83
N THR A 81 -13.92 -3.86 -16.70
CA THR A 81 -13.64 -3.76 -18.15
C THR A 81 -14.94 -3.86 -18.93
N ARG A 82 -15.15 -2.95 -19.88
CA ARG A 82 -16.31 -2.93 -20.77
C ARG A 82 -16.19 -4.06 -21.79
N LEU A 83 -17.18 -4.94 -21.83
CA LEU A 83 -17.35 -5.97 -22.84
C LEU A 83 -18.05 -5.29 -24.04
N GLY A 84 -17.42 -5.29 -25.22
CA GLY A 84 -17.89 -4.51 -26.37
C GLY A 84 -19.37 -4.72 -26.74
N GLY A 85 -19.99 -3.71 -27.38
CA GLY A 85 -21.42 -3.72 -27.71
C GLY A 85 -22.32 -3.37 -26.52
N ASP A 86 -23.49 -4.02 -26.44
CA ASP A 86 -24.44 -4.00 -25.31
C ASP A 86 -24.08 -5.04 -24.22
N SER A 87 -22.93 -5.71 -24.34
CA SER A 87 -22.51 -6.87 -23.53
C SER A 87 -22.11 -6.51 -22.09
N GLY A 88 -22.15 -5.22 -21.75
CA GLY A 88 -22.01 -4.71 -20.40
C GLY A 88 -20.59 -4.67 -19.88
N TRP A 89 -20.43 -4.90 -18.57
CA TRP A 89 -19.16 -4.78 -17.85
C TRP A 89 -18.77 -6.11 -17.23
N SER A 90 -17.47 -6.35 -17.11
CA SER A 90 -16.89 -7.48 -16.39
C SER A 90 -16.10 -6.96 -15.21
N GLU A 91 -16.33 -7.58 -14.04
CA GLU A 91 -15.56 -7.36 -12.83
C GLU A 91 -14.40 -8.36 -12.73
N THR A 92 -13.25 -7.90 -12.28
CA THR A 92 -12.11 -8.73 -11.89
C THR A 92 -11.47 -8.12 -10.65
N VAL A 93 -11.34 -8.92 -9.59
CA VAL A 93 -10.62 -8.51 -8.38
C VAL A 93 -9.25 -9.18 -8.43
N GLU A 94 -8.21 -8.36 -8.53
CA GLU A 94 -6.83 -8.80 -8.55
C GLU A 94 -6.22 -8.63 -7.16
N THR A 95 -5.41 -9.62 -6.76
CA THR A 95 -4.59 -9.49 -5.56
C THR A 95 -3.38 -8.64 -5.88
N VAL A 96 -3.14 -7.60 -5.09
CA VAL A 96 -1.94 -6.76 -5.20
C VAL A 96 -0.72 -7.62 -4.81
N PRO A 97 0.27 -7.81 -5.70
CA PRO A 97 1.43 -8.63 -5.40
C PRO A 97 2.40 -7.85 -4.52
N TRP A 98 2.33 -8.07 -3.21
CA TRP A 98 3.28 -7.53 -2.25
C TRP A 98 4.60 -8.31 -2.28
N THR A 99 5.71 -7.59 -2.33
CA THR A 99 7.05 -8.18 -2.20
C THR A 99 7.61 -7.92 -0.82
N THR A 100 8.25 -8.92 -0.23
CA THR A 100 8.96 -8.75 1.05
C THR A 100 10.36 -8.22 0.80
N GLU A 101 10.65 -7.05 1.34
CA GLU A 101 12.00 -6.49 1.42
C GLU A 101 12.55 -6.72 2.83
N ARG A 102 13.80 -7.17 2.92
CA ARG A 102 14.47 -7.48 4.19
C ARG A 102 15.72 -6.63 4.36
N LEU A 103 15.85 -6.00 5.51
CA LEU A 103 17.05 -5.30 5.94
C LEU A 103 17.72 -6.11 7.06
N ARG A 104 18.98 -6.49 6.86
CA ARG A 104 19.84 -6.99 7.93
C ARG A 104 20.87 -5.92 8.26
N THR A 105 20.91 -5.49 9.52
CA THR A 105 21.85 -4.46 9.98
C THR A 105 22.41 -4.80 11.37
N THR A 106 23.53 -4.19 11.70
CA THR A 106 24.14 -4.27 13.03
C THR A 106 24.12 -2.88 13.66
N ALA A 107 23.37 -2.73 14.74
CA ALA A 107 23.35 -1.54 15.57
C ALA A 107 24.45 -1.64 16.62
N VAL A 108 25.33 -0.64 16.67
CA VAL A 108 26.43 -0.56 17.66
C VAL A 108 26.02 0.40 18.77
N ILE A 109 25.98 -0.08 19.99
CA ILE A 109 25.61 0.71 21.15
C ILE A 109 26.71 1.75 21.43
N GLN A 110 26.31 3.02 21.53
CA GLN A 110 27.14 4.12 22.02
C GLN A 110 26.56 4.70 23.30
N SER A 111 25.25 4.93 23.30
CA SER A 111 24.47 5.50 24.41
C SER A 111 23.35 4.56 24.82
N ASN A 112 22.44 4.24 23.90
CA ASN A 112 21.27 3.41 24.13
C ASN A 112 20.85 2.69 22.84
N LEU A 113 19.95 1.72 22.97
CA LEU A 113 19.44 0.92 21.84
C LEU A 113 18.76 1.77 20.77
N TYR A 114 18.00 2.78 21.17
CA TYR A 114 17.27 3.63 20.24
C TYR A 114 18.22 4.38 19.29
N ASP A 115 19.21 5.09 19.84
CA ASP A 115 20.19 5.84 19.05
C ASP A 115 20.99 4.90 18.13
N ALA A 116 21.29 3.69 18.61
CA ALA A 116 21.99 2.68 17.82
C ALA A 116 21.15 2.19 16.63
N LEU A 117 19.84 1.98 16.81
CA LEU A 117 18.92 1.61 15.73
C LEU A 117 18.67 2.77 14.77
N ASP A 118 18.56 4.00 15.29
CA ASP A 118 18.39 5.21 14.49
C ASP A 118 19.59 5.45 13.57
N ALA A 119 20.81 5.22 14.07
CA ALA A 119 22.02 5.30 13.26
C ALA A 119 22.17 4.14 12.25
N ALA A 120 21.67 2.94 12.57
CA ALA A 120 21.87 1.74 11.77
C ALA A 120 20.81 1.47 10.70
N ILE A 121 19.64 2.09 10.80
CA ILE A 121 18.51 1.88 9.89
C ILE A 121 18.27 3.17 9.09
N PRO A 122 18.21 3.12 7.74
CA PRO A 122 17.99 4.33 6.94
C PRO A 122 16.51 4.76 6.92
N ASP A 123 16.27 6.07 6.73
CA ASP A 123 14.90 6.66 6.66
C ASP A 123 14.09 6.10 5.51
N SER A 124 14.78 5.71 4.44
CA SER A 124 14.17 5.06 3.27
C SER A 124 13.63 3.66 3.58
N PHE A 125 14.11 3.00 4.63
CA PHE A 125 13.63 1.66 5.03
C PHE A 125 12.57 1.74 6.12
N LEU A 126 12.90 2.42 7.23
CA LEU A 126 12.02 2.56 8.39
C LEU A 126 12.07 4.01 8.90
N PRO A 127 10.97 4.78 8.85
CA PRO A 127 10.91 6.13 9.40
C PRO A 127 11.21 6.17 10.91
N VAL A 128 11.76 7.30 11.38
CA VAL A 128 12.15 7.52 12.80
C VAL A 128 11.11 7.06 13.81
N ARG A 129 9.82 7.43 13.63
CA ARG A 129 8.76 7.02 14.57
C ARG A 129 8.59 5.50 14.69
N GLN A 130 8.84 4.78 13.60
CA GLN A 130 8.75 3.32 13.58
C GLN A 130 10.01 2.67 14.17
N ARG A 131 11.17 3.32 14.12
CA ARG A 131 12.38 2.88 14.84
C ARG A 131 12.22 2.95 16.35
N VAL A 132 11.56 3.99 16.85
CA VAL A 132 11.19 4.08 18.28
C VAL A 132 10.36 2.86 18.68
N ALA A 133 9.32 2.56 17.90
CA ALA A 133 8.45 1.41 18.15
C ALA A 133 9.22 0.07 18.08
N LEU A 134 10.16 -0.06 17.14
CA LEU A 134 11.03 -1.23 17.05
C LEU A 134 11.92 -1.38 18.30
N ALA A 135 12.51 -0.29 18.80
CA ALA A 135 13.33 -0.33 20.01
C ALA A 135 12.51 -0.82 21.22
N TRP A 136 11.26 -0.35 21.35
CA TRP A 136 10.33 -0.83 22.38
C TRP A 136 9.96 -2.30 22.20
N ALA A 137 9.67 -2.73 20.98
CA ALA A 137 9.33 -4.13 20.69
C ALA A 137 10.51 -5.06 21.02
N ILE A 138 11.74 -4.66 20.70
CA ILE A 138 12.95 -5.38 21.08
C ILE A 138 13.10 -5.46 22.60
N ALA A 139 12.89 -4.33 23.30
CA ALA A 139 12.96 -4.28 24.75
C ALA A 139 11.96 -5.23 25.41
N ASP A 140 10.71 -5.23 24.93
CA ASP A 140 9.64 -6.11 25.43
C ASP A 140 9.96 -7.60 25.22
N VAL A 141 10.45 -7.99 24.04
CA VAL A 141 10.77 -9.39 23.71
C VAL A 141 11.90 -9.96 24.59
N TYR A 142 12.87 -9.12 24.97
CA TYR A 142 14.06 -9.52 25.72
C TYR A 142 14.06 -9.06 27.18
N ASP A 143 12.94 -8.55 27.69
CA ASP A 143 12.82 -8.00 29.06
C ASP A 143 13.22 -9.02 30.15
N TRP A 144 13.13 -10.32 29.84
CA TRP A 144 13.51 -11.42 30.73
C TRP A 144 14.96 -11.92 30.54
N GLU A 145 15.64 -11.54 29.45
CA GLU A 145 17.04 -11.93 29.17
C GLU A 145 18.03 -10.79 29.45
N VAL A 146 17.68 -9.55 29.09
CA VAL A 146 18.58 -8.39 29.08
C VAL A 146 17.83 -7.13 29.50
N ASP A 147 18.29 -6.44 30.54
CA ASP A 147 17.79 -5.10 30.86
C ASP A 147 18.54 -4.08 30.00
N PHE A 148 17.95 -3.68 28.87
CA PHE A 148 18.59 -2.73 27.94
C PHE A 148 18.88 -1.34 28.56
N THR A 149 18.35 -1.03 29.74
CA THR A 149 18.66 0.23 30.44
C THR A 149 19.88 0.14 31.34
N ARG A 150 20.26 -1.08 31.77
CA ARG A 150 21.34 -1.30 32.74
C ARG A 150 22.51 -2.11 32.18
N ASP A 151 22.21 -3.05 31.30
CA ASP A 151 23.19 -4.04 30.84
C ASP A 151 23.93 -3.60 29.57
N LEU A 152 23.37 -2.64 28.82
CA LEU A 152 23.99 -2.12 27.61
C LEU A 152 25.24 -1.29 27.90
N ARG A 153 26.32 -1.63 27.19
CA ARG A 153 27.61 -0.93 27.24
C ARG A 153 28.00 -0.38 25.87
N PRO A 154 28.74 0.75 25.83
CA PRO A 154 29.33 1.22 24.59
C PRO A 154 30.20 0.13 23.95
N GLY A 155 29.92 -0.19 22.68
CA GLY A 155 30.58 -1.24 21.91
C GLY A 155 29.73 -2.50 21.69
N ASP A 156 28.67 -2.71 22.49
CA ASP A 156 27.74 -3.83 22.31
C ASP A 156 27.11 -3.81 20.91
N ARG A 157 26.77 -4.98 20.39
CA ARG A 157 26.23 -5.14 19.03
C ARG A 157 24.88 -5.83 19.04
N VAL A 158 23.93 -5.22 18.37
CA VAL A 158 22.59 -5.77 18.16
C VAL A 158 22.40 -6.04 16.69
N GLU A 159 22.27 -7.31 16.30
CA GLU A 159 21.94 -7.67 14.91
C GLU A 159 20.41 -7.75 14.76
N VAL A 160 19.89 -6.99 13.80
CA VAL A 160 18.45 -6.93 13.53
C VAL A 160 18.18 -7.33 12.10
N VAL A 161 17.16 -8.18 11.92
CA VAL A 161 16.55 -8.46 10.63
C VAL A 161 15.13 -7.92 10.65
N ILE A 162 14.86 -6.96 9.77
CA ILE A 162 13.57 -6.28 9.67
C ILE A 162 12.99 -6.58 8.30
N GLU A 163 11.69 -6.86 8.26
CA GLU A 163 10.95 -7.09 7.02
C GLU A 163 9.90 -6.01 6.81
N ARG A 164 9.70 -5.64 5.55
CA ARG A 164 8.58 -4.82 5.11
C ARG A 164 7.99 -5.37 3.84
N LEU A 165 6.69 -5.18 3.66
CA LEU A 165 5.99 -5.42 2.42
C LEU A 165 6.04 -4.15 1.58
N GLN A 166 6.36 -4.30 0.30
CA GLN A 166 6.34 -3.25 -0.69
C GLN A 166 5.36 -3.61 -1.81
N SER A 167 4.50 -2.65 -2.17
CA SER A 167 3.60 -2.78 -3.32
C SER A 167 4.29 -2.30 -4.61
N PRO A 168 3.80 -2.70 -5.79
CA PRO A 168 4.28 -2.17 -7.07
C PRO A 168 4.16 -0.64 -7.20
N GLU A 169 3.22 -0.04 -6.48
CA GLU A 169 2.95 1.41 -6.46
C GLU A 169 3.86 2.16 -5.46
N GLY A 170 4.77 1.47 -4.78
CA GLY A 170 5.70 2.06 -3.81
C GLY A 170 5.13 2.23 -2.40
N GLU A 171 3.88 1.81 -2.14
CA GLU A 171 3.35 1.69 -0.78
C GLU A 171 4.21 0.70 0.03
N ASN A 172 4.56 1.06 1.26
CA ASN A 172 5.30 0.22 2.19
C ASN A 172 4.46 -0.06 3.44
N ARG A 173 4.49 -1.30 3.90
CA ARG A 173 3.87 -1.74 5.15
C ARG A 173 4.89 -2.53 5.95
N CYS A 174 5.05 -2.29 7.24
CA CYS A 174 5.86 -3.17 8.08
C CYS A 174 5.18 -4.55 8.11
N GLY A 175 5.92 -5.59 7.76
CA GLY A 175 5.40 -6.96 7.71
C GLY A 175 5.95 -7.76 8.89
N GLY A 176 5.08 -8.52 9.56
CA GLY A 176 5.48 -9.57 10.50
C GLY A 176 6.31 -9.14 11.72
N ASP A 177 6.59 -10.13 12.57
CA ASP A 177 7.41 -10.00 13.79
C ASP A 177 8.90 -9.86 13.39
N PRO A 178 9.62 -8.79 13.78
CA PRO A 178 11.03 -8.65 13.44
C PRO A 178 11.86 -9.82 14.01
N GLN A 179 12.71 -10.42 13.18
CA GLN A 179 13.61 -11.47 13.65
C GLN A 179 14.88 -10.82 14.24
N LEU A 180 15.08 -10.96 15.55
CA LEU A 180 16.20 -10.38 16.28
C LEU A 180 17.27 -11.41 16.62
N ARG A 181 18.55 -11.02 16.54
CA ARG A 181 19.66 -11.76 17.13
C ARG A 181 20.55 -10.79 17.92
N VAL A 182 20.49 -10.85 19.25
CA VAL A 182 21.32 -10.02 20.12
C VAL A 182 22.66 -10.74 20.38
N CYS A 183 23.78 -10.05 20.16
CA CYS A 183 25.12 -10.54 20.45
C CYS A 183 25.83 -9.57 21.40
N VAL A 184 25.64 -9.76 22.71
CA VAL A 184 26.37 -9.01 23.74
C VAL A 184 27.77 -9.61 23.88
N ARG A 185 28.82 -8.79 23.77
CA ARG A 185 30.21 -9.21 23.98
C ARG A 185 31.06 -8.09 24.53
#